data_AF-A0A1X2HG64-F1
#
_entry.id   AF-A0A1X2HG64-F1
#
_cell.length_a   1.000
_cell.length_b   1.000
_cell.length_c   1.000
_cell.angle_alpha   90.00
_cell.angle_beta   90.00
_cell.angle_gamma   90.00
#
_symmetry.space_group_name_H-M   'P 1'
#
loop_
_entity.id
_entity.type
_entity.pdbx_description
1 polymer ?
#
loop_
_entity_poly.entity_id
_entity_poly.type
_entity_poly.pdbx_seq_one_letter_code
_entity_poly.pdbx_strand_id
1 'polypeptide(L)'
;MADRTNALNSQLERVLQKLGDVQREQAQQTEKIDSLTRKVTHLSSQLANLAQVGEWAQVLSTGGTIPVNLSIAGHSNNLDTQVTSAASRISSTASSSHPSRSSGAPAARDRLPSTPRFSTTPVSPSPSASQPESSRPNKRSRYGGAATSSSDQDEDGSGPYTPTYRLSRDVKTVPELWREWHEGLPGRPSVVYMESKGSHWRANDRSYYRRRQAIITVVKKYADTHGLSYDTAVRIAEQRRAKGKYSLDFLAKNSSRMFPSPNEDQYSD
;
A
#
# COMPACT_ATOMS: atom_id res chain seq x y z
N MET A 1 15.87 6.11 57.56
CA MET A 1 17.10 5.75 56.81
C MET A 1 16.85 4.55 55.88
N ALA A 2 16.33 3.42 56.39
CA ALA A 2 16.07 2.21 55.59
C ALA A 2 15.09 2.41 54.40
N ASP A 3 14.08 3.28 54.54
CA ASP A 3 13.13 3.52 53.44
C ASP A 3 13.78 4.22 52.24
N ARG A 4 14.77 5.09 52.51
CA ARG A 4 15.50 5.81 51.46
C ARG A 4 16.39 4.88 50.64
N THR A 5 17.03 3.91 51.29
CA THR A 5 17.87 2.92 50.59
C THR A 5 17.03 1.98 49.72
N ASN A 6 15.85 1.56 50.19
CA ASN A 6 14.93 0.73 49.42
C ASN A 6 14.36 1.46 48.19
N ALA A 7 14.04 2.75 48.33
CA ALA A 7 13.59 3.58 47.21
C ALA A 7 14.66 3.74 46.12
N LEU A 8 15.92 3.97 46.52
CA LEU A 8 17.04 4.08 45.58
C LEU A 8 17.32 2.76 44.84
N ASN A 9 17.30 1.63 45.55
CA ASN A 9 17.45 0.32 44.90
C ASN A 9 16.32 0.06 43.90
N SER A 10 15.08 0.40 44.25
CA SER A 10 13.94 0.27 43.33
C SER A 10 14.07 1.16 42.09
N GLN A 11 14.65 2.35 42.22
CA GLN A 11 14.92 3.21 41.07
C GLN A 11 16.04 2.64 40.19
N LEU A 12 17.11 2.10 40.79
CA LEU A 12 18.22 1.48 40.07
C LEU A 12 17.73 0.29 39.23
N GLU A 13 16.93 -0.61 39.80
CA GLU A 13 16.35 -1.76 39.09
C GLU A 13 15.52 -1.34 37.88
N ARG A 14 14.71 -0.27 38.00
CA ARG A 14 13.94 0.26 36.87
C ARG A 14 14.83 0.81 35.76
N VAL A 15 15.95 1.45 36.11
CA VAL A 15 16.91 1.97 35.13
C VAL A 15 17.61 0.82 34.41
N LEU A 16 18.04 -0.21 35.14
CA LEU A 16 18.64 -1.41 34.56
C LEU A 16 17.68 -2.15 33.63
N GLN A 17 16.41 -2.29 34.03
CA GLN A 17 15.38 -2.88 33.18
C GLN A 17 15.19 -2.09 31.87
N LYS A 18 15.05 -0.75 31.96
CA LYS A 18 14.94 0.11 30.77
C LYS A 18 16.16 0.01 29.87
N LEU A 19 17.37 -0.09 30.43
CA LEU A 19 18.59 -0.26 29.66
C LEU A 19 18.58 -1.59 28.89
N GLY A 20 18.12 -2.67 29.52
CA GLY A 20 17.96 -3.98 28.86
C GLY A 20 16.89 -3.97 27.76
N ASP A 21 15.81 -3.21 27.93
CA ASP A 21 14.77 -3.05 26.90
C ASP A 21 15.31 -2.30 25.67
N VAL A 22 16.06 -1.20 25.89
CA VAL A 22 16.72 -0.43 24.81
C VAL A 22 17.72 -1.29 24.06
N GLN A 23 18.50 -2.13 24.75
CA GLN A 23 19.47 -3.01 24.11
C GLN A 23 18.79 -4.09 23.24
N ARG A 24 17.65 -4.63 23.68
CA ARG A 24 16.84 -5.57 22.87
C ARG A 24 16.25 -4.91 21.64
N GLU A 25 15.75 -3.67 21.78
CA GLU A 25 15.24 -2.90 20.65
C GLU A 25 16.35 -2.62 19.63
N GLN A 26 17.55 -2.24 20.09
CA GLN A 26 18.70 -2.04 19.22
C GLN A 26 19.09 -3.33 18.47
N ALA A 27 19.06 -4.49 19.14
CA ALA A 27 19.33 -5.78 18.48
C ALA A 27 18.32 -6.11 17.37
N GLN A 28 17.02 -5.85 17.62
CA GLN A 28 15.97 -6.03 16.60
C GLN A 28 16.15 -5.09 15.40
N GLN A 29 16.58 -3.85 15.65
CA GLN A 29 16.87 -2.91 14.57
C GLN A 29 18.05 -3.38 13.70
N THR A 30 19.12 -3.90 14.31
CA THR A 30 20.26 -4.47 13.59
C THR A 30 19.83 -5.65 12.71
N GLU A 31 19.03 -6.58 13.24
CA GLU A 31 18.53 -7.72 12.47
C GLU A 31 17.67 -7.27 11.27
N LYS A 32 16.87 -6.21 11.45
CA LYS A 32 16.07 -5.61 10.37
C LYS A 32 16.97 -4.99 9.29
N ILE A 33 18.04 -4.30 9.67
CA ILE A 33 19.02 -3.75 8.72
C ILE A 33 19.68 -4.89 7.94
N ASP A 34 20.13 -5.95 8.60
CA ASP A 34 20.74 -7.11 7.94
C ASP A 34 19.79 -7.83 6.98
N SER A 35 18.50 -7.89 7.33
CA SER A 35 17.45 -8.41 6.43
C SER A 35 17.30 -7.56 5.17
N LEU A 36 17.28 -6.23 5.32
CA LEU A 36 17.19 -5.31 4.18
C LEU A 36 18.44 -5.36 3.30
N THR A 37 19.63 -5.41 3.91
CA THR A 37 20.90 -5.55 3.19
C THR A 37 20.89 -6.82 2.32
N ARG A 38 20.45 -7.96 2.87
CA ARG A 38 20.32 -9.22 2.11
C ARG A 38 19.36 -9.09 0.93
N LYS A 39 18.22 -8.41 1.11
CA LYS A 39 17.24 -8.16 0.03
C LYS A 39 17.83 -7.27 -1.06
N VAL A 40 18.54 -6.20 -0.70
CA VAL A 40 19.20 -5.31 -1.66
C VAL A 40 20.26 -6.06 -2.47
N THR A 41 21.10 -6.86 -1.81
CA THR A 41 22.08 -7.70 -2.51
C THR A 41 21.41 -8.67 -3.48
N HIS A 42 20.31 -9.32 -3.06
CA HIS A 42 19.57 -10.22 -3.93
C HIS A 42 19.00 -9.52 -5.18
N LEU A 43 18.35 -8.37 -5.00
CA LEU A 43 17.82 -7.58 -6.11
C LEU A 43 18.93 -7.07 -7.04
N SER A 44 20.09 -6.68 -6.48
CA SER A 44 21.26 -6.28 -7.26
C SER A 44 21.78 -7.44 -8.13
N SER A 45 21.81 -8.66 -7.60
CA SER A 45 22.18 -9.85 -8.38
C SER A 45 21.16 -10.17 -9.48
N GLN A 46 19.86 -10.00 -9.20
CA GLN A 46 18.82 -10.16 -10.23
C GLN A 46 18.99 -9.15 -11.37
N LEU A 47 19.32 -7.89 -11.06
CA LEU A 47 19.53 -6.86 -12.07
C LEU A 47 20.79 -7.14 -12.91
N ALA A 48 21.88 -7.62 -12.29
CA ALA A 48 23.09 -8.02 -13.01
C ALA A 48 22.82 -9.16 -14.00
N ASN A 49 22.01 -10.15 -13.60
CA ASN A 49 21.60 -11.25 -14.49
C ASN A 49 20.78 -10.74 -15.69
N LEU A 50 19.90 -9.75 -15.50
CA LEU A 50 19.14 -9.15 -16.59
C LEU A 50 20.01 -8.34 -17.55
N ALA A 51 21.02 -7.63 -17.04
CA ALA A 51 21.96 -6.88 -17.87
C ALA A 51 22.76 -7.81 -18.79
N GLN A 52 23.17 -8.99 -18.28
CA GLN A 52 23.88 -9.98 -19.08
C GLN A 52 23.04 -10.49 -20.26
N VAL A 53 21.72 -10.67 -20.08
CA VAL A 53 20.80 -11.03 -21.19
C VAL A 53 20.73 -9.94 -22.26
N GLY A 54 20.88 -8.67 -21.88
CA GLY A 54 20.90 -7.54 -22.81
C GLY A 54 22.12 -7.51 -23.73
N GLU A 55 23.29 -7.95 -23.25
CA GLU A 55 24.50 -8.03 -24.09
C GLU A 55 24.37 -9.09 -25.20
N TRP A 56 23.72 -10.22 -24.92
CA TRP A 56 23.43 -11.25 -25.94
C TRP A 56 22.54 -10.73 -27.08
N ALA A 57 21.63 -9.80 -26.79
CA ALA A 57 20.75 -9.22 -27.80
C ALA A 57 21.48 -8.34 -28.82
N GLN A 58 22.58 -7.67 -28.41
CA GLN A 58 23.38 -6.85 -29.33
C GLN A 58 24.30 -7.69 -30.23
N VAL A 59 24.82 -8.82 -29.73
CA VAL A 59 25.63 -9.74 -30.54
C VAL A 59 24.81 -10.37 -31.66
N LEU A 60 23.53 -10.69 -31.40
CA LEU A 60 22.61 -11.21 -32.42
C LEU A 60 22.26 -10.17 -33.50
N SER A 61 22.29 -8.88 -33.17
CA SER A 61 21.97 -7.80 -34.13
C SER A 61 23.12 -7.46 -35.09
N THR A 62 24.36 -7.86 -34.79
CA THR A 62 25.56 -7.45 -35.56
C THR A 62 26.14 -8.56 -36.44
N GLY A 63 25.52 -9.74 -36.47
CA GLY A 63 26.01 -10.87 -37.27
C GLY A 63 27.38 -11.40 -36.82
N GLY A 64 27.78 -11.09 -35.58
CA GLY A 64 29.04 -11.54 -35.00
C GLY A 64 28.99 -13.03 -34.68
N THR A 65 30.00 -13.77 -35.13
CA THR A 65 30.23 -15.18 -34.79
C THR A 65 30.24 -15.36 -33.27
N ILE A 66 29.32 -16.16 -32.75
CA ILE A 66 29.21 -16.46 -31.32
C ILE A 66 30.46 -17.26 -30.91
N PRO A 67 31.30 -16.76 -29.97
CA PRO A 67 32.35 -17.59 -29.38
C PRO A 67 31.68 -18.67 -28.52
N VAL A 68 31.68 -19.91 -29.02
CA VAL A 68 31.33 -21.11 -28.26
C VAL A 68 32.41 -21.36 -27.21
N ASN A 69 32.32 -20.65 -26.08
CA ASN A 69 32.95 -21.08 -24.85
C ASN A 69 31.93 -20.97 -23.71
N LEU A 70 30.89 -21.78 -23.80
CA LEU A 70 29.90 -21.97 -22.76
C LEU A 70 30.47 -22.98 -21.75
N SER A 71 31.42 -22.53 -20.93
CA SER A 71 31.84 -23.28 -19.75
C SER A 71 30.73 -23.16 -18.71
N ILE A 72 29.86 -24.17 -18.64
CA ILE A 72 28.82 -24.33 -17.64
C ILE A 72 29.52 -24.57 -16.30
N ALA A 73 29.91 -23.48 -15.63
CA ALA A 73 30.35 -23.54 -14.24
C ALA A 73 29.12 -23.83 -13.37
N GLY A 74 28.98 -25.09 -12.98
CA GLY A 74 28.00 -25.54 -11.99
C GLY A 74 28.17 -24.77 -10.70
N HIS A 75 27.17 -23.97 -10.35
CA HIS A 75 27.10 -23.29 -9.06
C HIS A 75 26.62 -24.30 -8.02
N SER A 76 27.55 -25.06 -7.46
CA SER A 76 27.37 -25.75 -6.19
C SER A 76 27.16 -24.71 -5.10
N ASN A 77 25.95 -24.68 -4.54
CA ASN A 77 25.66 -23.98 -3.30
C ASN A 77 26.37 -24.70 -2.15
N ASN A 78 27.59 -24.26 -1.82
CA ASN A 78 28.23 -24.64 -0.56
C ASN A 78 28.21 -23.42 0.36
N LEU A 79 27.28 -23.44 1.34
CA LEU A 79 27.40 -22.61 2.53
C LEU A 79 28.53 -23.21 3.35
N ASP A 80 29.71 -22.60 3.29
CA ASP A 80 30.66 -22.78 4.38
C ASP A 80 31.26 -21.45 4.84
N THR A 81 31.16 -21.32 6.15
CA THR A 81 31.67 -20.32 7.06
C THR A 81 33.15 -20.05 6.79
N GLN A 82 33.54 -18.79 6.54
CA GLN A 82 34.85 -18.30 6.96
C GLN A 82 34.77 -16.86 7.48
N VAL A 83 34.94 -16.79 8.81
CA VAL A 83 35.51 -15.66 9.53
C VAL A 83 37.00 -15.62 9.19
N THR A 84 37.53 -14.51 8.67
CA THR A 84 38.83 -13.92 9.10
C THR A 84 39.16 -12.63 8.35
N SER A 85 39.48 -11.62 9.17
CA SER A 85 40.42 -10.51 9.02
C SER A 85 41.21 -10.35 7.71
N ALA A 86 41.20 -9.13 7.16
CA ALA A 86 42.39 -8.52 6.57
C ALA A 86 42.28 -6.99 6.54
N ALA A 87 43.16 -6.35 7.31
CA ALA A 87 43.52 -4.96 7.17
C ALA A 87 44.43 -4.75 5.95
N SER A 88 44.49 -3.49 5.51
CA SER A 88 45.59 -2.83 4.81
C SER A 88 45.44 -2.56 3.30
N ARG A 89 45.44 -1.24 3.03
CA ARG A 89 46.22 -0.53 2.00
C ARG A 89 45.84 -0.79 0.55
N ILE A 90 45.45 0.26 -0.18
CA ILE A 90 46.33 0.89 -1.19
C ILE A 90 45.93 2.37 -1.37
N SER A 91 46.91 3.26 -1.27
CA SER A 91 46.87 4.65 -1.73
C SER A 91 47.19 4.74 -3.23
N SER A 92 47.01 5.94 -3.79
CA SER A 92 47.57 6.46 -5.08
C SER A 92 46.66 6.20 -6.28
N THR A 93 46.46 7.06 -7.29
CA THR A 93 47.00 8.34 -7.81
C THR A 93 46.23 8.49 -9.15
N ALA A 94 45.62 9.60 -9.56
CA ALA A 94 46.21 10.75 -10.26
C ALA A 94 45.18 11.27 -11.30
N SER A 95 45.21 12.59 -11.51
CA SER A 95 45.11 13.32 -12.79
C SER A 95 43.89 13.08 -13.71
N SER A 96 42.98 14.06 -13.81
CA SER A 96 43.04 15.19 -14.77
C SER A 96 42.49 14.84 -16.15
N SER A 97 41.39 15.47 -16.56
CA SER A 97 41.21 16.20 -17.84
C SER A 97 39.74 16.60 -18.05
N HIS A 98 39.46 17.91 -17.99
CA HIS A 98 38.40 18.56 -18.79
C HIS A 98 38.91 18.74 -20.24
N PRO A 99 38.05 18.84 -21.28
CA PRO A 99 37.42 20.13 -21.61
C PRO A 99 35.99 20.09 -22.19
N SER A 100 35.21 21.10 -21.81
CA SER A 100 34.41 22.03 -22.62
C SER A 100 33.77 21.61 -23.97
N ARG A 101 32.44 21.80 -24.00
CA ARG A 101 31.71 22.72 -24.92
C ARG A 101 31.54 22.31 -26.39
N SER A 102 30.29 22.08 -26.80
CA SER A 102 29.80 22.61 -28.08
C SER A 102 28.29 22.87 -28.06
N SER A 103 27.95 24.10 -28.40
CA SER A 103 26.62 24.58 -28.75
C SER A 103 26.24 24.09 -30.14
N GLY A 104 24.96 23.80 -30.37
CA GLY A 104 24.47 23.52 -31.72
C GLY A 104 22.97 23.26 -31.77
N ALA A 105 22.18 24.34 -31.71
CA ALA A 105 20.87 24.35 -32.36
C ALA A 105 21.09 24.47 -33.88
N PRO A 106 20.25 23.84 -34.71
CA PRO A 106 19.36 24.69 -35.50
C PRO A 106 17.94 24.15 -35.69
N ALA A 107 17.11 25.06 -36.19
CA ALA A 107 15.67 25.00 -36.34
C ALA A 107 15.17 24.15 -37.52
N ALA A 108 13.85 23.92 -37.46
CA ALA A 108 12.89 23.72 -38.54
C ALA A 108 12.88 22.37 -39.27
N ARG A 109 11.74 21.68 -39.19
CA ARG A 109 10.74 21.61 -40.28
C ARG A 109 9.60 20.65 -39.96
N ASP A 110 8.40 21.10 -40.30
CA ASP A 110 7.29 20.37 -40.92
C ASP A 110 7.18 18.85 -40.69
N ARG A 111 6.09 18.43 -40.05
CA ARG A 111 5.05 17.60 -40.69
C ARG A 111 3.94 17.19 -39.72
N LEU A 112 2.73 17.64 -40.04
CA LEU A 112 1.47 16.95 -39.71
C LEU A 112 1.43 15.60 -40.43
N PRO A 113 0.75 14.59 -39.85
CA PRO A 113 -0.48 14.16 -40.50
C PRO A 113 -1.62 13.77 -39.53
N SER A 114 -2.81 14.28 -39.88
CA SER A 114 -4.06 13.54 -40.06
C SER A 114 -4.52 12.52 -39.00
N THR A 115 -5.64 12.89 -38.37
CA THR A 115 -6.65 12.05 -37.72
C THR A 115 -6.99 10.75 -38.46
N PRO A 116 -7.42 9.71 -37.72
CA PRO A 116 -8.68 9.06 -38.07
C PRO A 116 -9.74 9.24 -36.97
N ARG A 117 -10.88 9.70 -37.45
CA ARG A 117 -12.12 10.03 -36.75
C ARG A 117 -12.95 8.74 -36.64
N PHE A 118 -13.00 8.11 -35.48
CA PHE A 118 -13.94 7.02 -35.25
C PHE A 118 -15.29 7.58 -34.83
N SER A 119 -16.24 7.54 -35.77
CA SER A 119 -17.67 7.73 -35.54
C SER A 119 -18.30 6.35 -35.48
N THR A 120 -18.82 5.94 -34.32
CA THR A 120 -19.73 4.79 -34.22
C THR A 120 -20.68 4.97 -33.03
N THR A 121 -21.84 5.52 -33.36
CA THR A 121 -23.21 5.10 -32.99
C THR A 121 -23.57 4.82 -31.52
N PRO A 122 -24.64 5.48 -31.00
CA PRO A 122 -25.31 5.10 -29.76
C PRO A 122 -26.34 3.99 -30.03
N VAL A 123 -26.24 2.86 -29.32
CA VAL A 123 -27.32 1.87 -29.25
C VAL A 123 -27.84 1.83 -27.81
N SER A 124 -29.02 2.41 -27.66
CA SER A 124 -29.94 2.15 -26.57
C SER A 124 -30.73 0.88 -26.91
N PRO A 125 -30.90 -0.03 -25.94
CA PRO A 125 -32.21 -0.65 -25.80
C PRO A 125 -32.70 -0.60 -24.35
N SER A 126 -33.76 0.17 -24.17
CA SER A 126 -34.76 -0.01 -23.12
C SER A 126 -35.48 -1.35 -23.31
N PRO A 127 -35.75 -2.08 -22.21
CA PRO A 127 -37.08 -2.63 -22.06
C PRO A 127 -37.71 -2.30 -20.71
N SER A 128 -38.83 -1.59 -20.77
CA SER A 128 -39.95 -1.72 -19.84
C SER A 128 -40.37 -3.18 -19.71
N ALA A 129 -40.65 -3.64 -18.48
CA ALA A 129 -42.01 -4.01 -18.06
C ALA A 129 -42.00 -4.94 -16.83
N SER A 130 -42.96 -4.62 -15.94
CA SER A 130 -43.72 -5.54 -15.08
C SER A 130 -43.19 -5.88 -13.68
N GLN A 131 -43.95 -5.36 -12.70
CA GLN A 131 -44.06 -5.76 -11.31
C GLN A 131 -44.47 -7.25 -11.15
N PRO A 132 -44.44 -7.81 -9.92
CA PRO A 132 -45.60 -7.66 -9.04
C PRO A 132 -45.25 -7.29 -7.59
N GLU A 133 -46.13 -6.46 -7.02
CA GLU A 133 -46.29 -6.25 -5.60
C GLU A 133 -46.49 -7.59 -4.88
N SER A 134 -45.74 -7.82 -3.80
CA SER A 134 -46.07 -8.85 -2.81
C SER A 134 -46.16 -8.18 -1.45
N SER A 135 -47.39 -7.88 -1.09
CA SER A 135 -47.86 -7.52 0.24
C SER A 135 -47.31 -8.49 1.28
N ARG A 136 -46.49 -7.99 2.22
CA ARG A 136 -46.22 -8.70 3.47
C ARG A 136 -46.76 -7.89 4.65
N PRO A 137 -47.56 -8.53 5.52
CA PRO A 137 -48.34 -7.84 6.53
C PRO A 137 -47.51 -7.42 7.73
N ASN A 138 -47.82 -6.19 8.13
CA ASN A 138 -47.55 -5.55 9.40
C ASN A 138 -47.96 -6.46 10.59
N LYS A 139 -47.03 -6.78 11.50
CA LYS A 139 -47.34 -7.26 12.85
C LYS A 139 -46.54 -6.47 13.88
N ARG A 140 -47.22 -5.45 14.40
CA ARG A 140 -47.40 -5.11 15.81
C ARG A 140 -46.14 -5.12 16.70
N SER A 141 -45.69 -3.94 17.12
CA SER A 141 -46.21 -3.22 18.30
C SER A 141 -45.89 -3.92 19.63
N ARG A 142 -44.95 -3.35 20.39
CA ARG A 142 -45.09 -3.10 21.84
C ARG A 142 -44.24 -1.90 22.27
N TYR A 143 -44.96 -0.84 22.68
CA TYR A 143 -44.73 0.09 23.82
C TYR A 143 -43.28 0.47 24.17
N GLY A 144 -42.89 1.73 24.31
CA GLY A 144 -43.61 3.00 24.41
C GLY A 144 -42.60 4.08 24.85
N GLY A 145 -42.93 5.35 24.66
CA GLY A 145 -42.13 6.44 25.25
C GLY A 145 -42.15 7.73 24.47
N ALA A 146 -43.05 8.61 24.89
CA ALA A 146 -42.97 10.08 24.84
C ALA A 146 -42.83 10.76 23.46
N ALA A 147 -43.98 11.16 22.93
CA ALA A 147 -44.10 12.36 22.12
C ALA A 147 -43.50 13.56 22.86
N THR A 148 -42.50 14.19 22.27
CA THR A 148 -42.07 15.54 22.63
C THR A 148 -41.92 16.31 21.32
N SER A 149 -42.92 17.14 21.08
CA SER A 149 -42.87 18.44 20.41
C SER A 149 -41.90 18.60 19.24
N SER A 150 -42.50 18.55 18.05
CA SER A 150 -42.20 19.44 16.93
C SER A 150 -41.98 20.87 17.41
N SER A 151 -40.72 21.30 17.43
CA SER A 151 -40.33 22.70 17.32
C SER A 151 -39.45 22.82 16.09
N ASP A 152 -40.08 23.21 14.99
CA ASP A 152 -39.41 23.90 13.89
C ASP A 152 -38.78 25.17 14.47
N GLN A 153 -37.52 25.06 14.87
CA GLN A 153 -36.64 26.21 15.08
C GLN A 153 -35.77 26.35 13.84
N ASP A 154 -36.33 27.04 12.85
CA ASP A 154 -35.57 27.80 11.85
C ASP A 154 -34.85 28.96 12.57
N GLU A 155 -33.83 28.64 13.37
CA GLU A 155 -32.86 29.61 13.84
C GLU A 155 -31.80 29.77 12.75
N ASP A 156 -31.92 30.90 12.05
CA ASP A 156 -30.99 31.55 11.14
C ASP A 156 -29.60 31.74 11.78
N GLY A 157 -28.90 30.63 11.96
CA GLY A 157 -27.56 30.55 12.51
C GLY A 157 -26.53 30.65 11.40
N SER A 158 -26.34 31.86 10.86
CA SER A 158 -25.20 32.24 10.04
C SER A 158 -23.88 32.26 10.85
N GLY A 159 -23.61 31.21 11.63
CA GLY A 159 -22.27 30.88 12.06
C GLY A 159 -21.47 30.39 10.84
N PRO A 160 -20.14 30.62 10.78
CA PRO A 160 -19.33 30.10 9.70
C PRO A 160 -19.48 28.57 9.68
N TYR A 161 -20.23 28.07 8.69
CA TYR A 161 -20.41 26.66 8.41
C TYR A 161 -19.04 26.11 8.03
N THR A 162 -18.24 25.73 9.02
CA THR A 162 -17.02 24.99 8.77
C THR A 162 -17.47 23.62 8.27
N PRO A 163 -17.21 23.26 7.00
CA PRO A 163 -17.69 22.01 6.45
C PRO A 163 -17.08 20.87 7.29
N THR A 164 -17.90 20.27 8.14
CA THR A 164 -17.45 19.16 8.98
C THR A 164 -17.20 18.00 8.05
N TYR A 165 -15.93 17.62 7.89
CA TYR A 165 -15.55 16.50 7.05
C TYR A 165 -16.34 15.24 7.45
N ARG A 166 -16.87 14.54 6.45
CA ARG A 166 -17.54 13.24 6.61
C ARG A 166 -16.86 12.22 5.71
N LEU A 167 -17.00 10.93 6.02
CA LEU A 167 -16.58 9.86 5.12
C LEU A 167 -17.62 9.67 4.01
N SER A 168 -17.17 9.47 2.77
CA SER A 168 -18.06 9.31 1.61
C SER A 168 -18.91 8.05 1.73
N ARG A 169 -20.23 8.13 1.57
CA ARG A 169 -21.10 6.93 1.60
C ARG A 169 -21.12 6.17 0.28
N ASP A 170 -20.64 6.80 -0.79
CA ASP A 170 -20.66 6.26 -2.14
C ASP A 170 -19.50 5.30 -2.43
N VAL A 171 -18.47 5.30 -1.59
CA VAL A 171 -17.34 4.37 -1.67
C VAL A 171 -17.82 2.95 -1.37
N LYS A 172 -17.82 2.10 -2.41
CA LYS A 172 -18.34 0.72 -2.36
C LYS A 172 -17.27 -0.33 -2.63
N THR A 173 -16.14 0.06 -3.21
CA THR A 173 -15.06 -0.85 -3.62
C THR A 173 -13.80 -0.63 -2.79
N VAL A 174 -12.92 -1.64 -2.74
CA VAL A 174 -11.64 -1.53 -2.02
C VAL A 174 -10.72 -0.48 -2.64
N PRO A 175 -10.60 -0.35 -3.98
CA PRO A 175 -9.77 0.69 -4.60
C PRO A 175 -10.26 2.11 -4.32
N GLU A 176 -11.58 2.36 -4.37
CA GLU A 176 -12.14 3.67 -4.00
C GLU A 176 -11.88 4.02 -2.54
N LEU A 177 -11.96 3.01 -1.66
CA LEU A 177 -11.64 3.16 -0.26
C LEU A 177 -10.16 3.49 -0.05
N TRP A 178 -9.28 2.77 -0.74
CA TRP A 178 -7.84 3.03 -0.69
C TRP A 178 -7.51 4.46 -1.13
N ARG A 179 -8.12 4.91 -2.24
CA ARG A 179 -7.97 6.27 -2.76
C ARG A 179 -8.48 7.30 -1.76
N GLU A 180 -9.70 7.17 -1.24
CA GLU A 180 -10.23 8.08 -0.21
C GLU A 180 -9.31 8.15 1.02
N TRP A 181 -8.72 7.01 1.40
CA TRP A 181 -7.86 6.93 2.57
C TRP A 181 -6.54 7.68 2.40
N HIS A 182 -5.89 7.48 1.25
CA HIS A 182 -4.51 7.94 1.02
C HIS A 182 -4.41 9.22 0.18
N GLU A 183 -5.22 9.34 -0.87
CA GLU A 183 -5.17 10.43 -1.84
C GLU A 183 -6.30 11.45 -1.59
N GLY A 184 -7.43 10.99 -1.09
CA GLY A 184 -8.67 11.78 -0.99
C GLY A 184 -9.62 11.52 -2.15
N LEU A 185 -10.69 12.29 -2.21
CA LEU A 185 -11.67 12.28 -3.30
C LEU A 185 -11.73 13.69 -3.93
N PRO A 186 -12.30 13.86 -5.12
CA PRO A 186 -12.45 15.20 -5.72
C PRO A 186 -13.09 16.20 -4.74
N GLY A 187 -12.36 17.27 -4.42
CA GLY A 187 -12.78 18.30 -3.47
C GLY A 187 -12.77 17.89 -1.99
N ARG A 188 -12.22 16.72 -1.63
CA ARG A 188 -12.20 16.18 -0.27
C ARG A 188 -10.81 15.66 0.10
N PRO A 189 -10.23 16.09 1.25
CA PRO A 189 -8.91 15.62 1.65
C PRO A 189 -8.90 14.13 1.98
N SER A 190 -7.70 13.54 1.97
CA SER A 190 -7.50 12.15 2.36
C SER A 190 -7.78 11.93 3.85
N VAL A 191 -8.19 10.71 4.20
CA VAL A 191 -8.40 10.34 5.61
C VAL A 191 -7.10 10.45 6.41
N VAL A 192 -5.96 10.11 5.80
CA VAL A 192 -4.64 10.26 6.44
C VAL A 192 -4.36 11.73 6.78
N TYR A 193 -4.65 12.66 5.86
CA TYR A 193 -4.52 14.09 6.15
C TYR A 193 -5.44 14.51 7.29
N MET A 194 -6.69 14.07 7.27
CA MET A 194 -7.66 14.39 8.33
C MET A 194 -7.24 13.85 9.69
N GLU A 195 -6.70 12.63 9.76
CA GLU A 195 -6.18 12.05 11.02
C GLU A 195 -5.01 12.89 11.59
N SER A 196 -4.18 13.48 10.73
CA SER A 196 -3.11 14.40 11.17
C SER A 196 -3.64 15.69 11.82
N LYS A 197 -4.90 16.07 11.53
CA LYS A 197 -5.59 17.21 12.15
C LYS A 197 -6.30 16.85 13.46
N GLY A 198 -6.23 15.58 13.88
CA GLY A 198 -6.84 15.08 15.11
C GLY A 198 -8.14 14.30 14.87
N SER A 199 -8.78 13.86 15.96
CA SER A 199 -9.89 12.89 15.89
C SER A 199 -11.30 13.51 15.88
N HIS A 200 -11.43 14.83 15.97
CA HIS A 200 -12.73 15.52 16.09
C HIS A 200 -13.60 15.32 14.84
N TRP A 201 -13.00 15.30 13.65
CA TRP A 201 -13.74 15.16 12.38
C TRP A 201 -14.52 13.84 12.26
N ARG A 202 -14.06 12.77 12.92
CA ARG A 202 -14.73 11.46 12.88
C ARG A 202 -15.75 11.25 13.99
N ALA A 203 -16.10 12.29 14.77
CA ALA A 203 -17.06 12.16 15.87
C ALA A 203 -18.40 11.54 15.41
N ASN A 204 -18.90 11.97 14.25
CA ASN A 204 -20.15 11.49 13.65
C ASN A 204 -19.98 10.26 12.74
N ASP A 205 -18.74 9.81 12.53
CA ASP A 205 -18.39 8.76 11.56
C ASP A 205 -17.53 7.63 12.16
N ARG A 206 -17.48 7.52 13.49
CA ARG A 206 -16.63 6.55 14.22
C ARG A 206 -16.78 5.11 13.73
N SER A 207 -18.02 4.66 13.51
CA SER A 207 -18.30 3.29 13.06
C SER A 207 -17.87 3.04 11.61
N TYR A 208 -18.03 4.02 10.73
CA TYR A 208 -17.55 3.94 9.35
C TYR A 208 -16.02 3.98 9.30
N TYR A 209 -15.42 4.88 10.06
CA TYR A 209 -13.97 5.00 10.18
C TYR A 209 -13.34 3.68 10.63
N ARG A 210 -13.83 3.09 11.74
CA ARG A 210 -13.29 1.82 12.26
C ARG A 210 -13.36 0.67 11.25
N ARG A 211 -14.50 0.52 10.57
CA ARG A 211 -14.67 -0.54 9.55
C ARG A 211 -13.73 -0.34 8.37
N ARG A 212 -13.61 0.89 7.89
CA ARG A 212 -12.69 1.25 6.79
C ARG A 212 -11.22 1.07 7.18
N GLN A 213 -10.86 1.50 8.38
CA GLN A 213 -9.51 1.32 8.93
C GLN A 213 -9.15 -0.16 9.00
N ALA A 214 -10.06 -1.03 9.46
CA ALA A 214 -9.81 -2.47 9.54
C ALA A 214 -9.43 -3.07 8.17
N ILE A 215 -10.17 -2.70 7.11
CA ILE A 215 -9.87 -3.13 5.74
C ILE A 215 -8.49 -2.64 5.30
N ILE A 216 -8.19 -1.36 5.48
CA ILE A 216 -6.88 -0.77 5.10
C ILE A 216 -5.72 -1.43 5.84
N THR A 217 -5.86 -1.66 7.14
CA THR A 217 -4.85 -2.34 7.97
C THR A 217 -4.59 -3.76 7.46
N VAL A 218 -5.65 -4.50 7.10
CA VAL A 218 -5.53 -5.87 6.58
C VAL A 218 -4.85 -5.88 5.21
N VAL A 219 -5.17 -4.94 4.32
CA VAL A 219 -4.49 -4.79 3.02
C VAL A 219 -3.01 -4.52 3.20
N LYS A 220 -2.65 -3.58 4.07
CA LYS A 220 -1.24 -3.24 4.35
C LYS A 220 -0.49 -4.46 4.90
N LYS A 221 -1.05 -5.11 5.92
CA LYS A 221 -0.44 -6.30 6.53
C LYS A 221 -0.20 -7.39 5.49
N TYR A 222 -1.16 -7.63 4.59
CA TYR A 222 -1.02 -8.63 3.53
C TYR A 222 0.10 -8.25 2.55
N ALA A 223 0.11 -7.02 2.06
CA ALA A 223 1.17 -6.53 1.18
C ALA A 223 2.56 -6.67 1.81
N ASP A 224 2.71 -6.24 3.06
CA ASP A 224 3.98 -6.30 3.79
C ASP A 224 4.44 -7.75 4.02
N THR A 225 3.51 -8.66 4.36
CA THR A 225 3.81 -10.09 4.61
C THR A 225 4.24 -10.82 3.35
N HIS A 226 3.62 -10.49 2.21
CA HIS A 226 3.87 -11.16 0.93
C HIS A 226 4.87 -10.42 0.02
N GLY A 227 5.43 -9.28 0.48
CA GLY A 227 6.34 -8.47 -0.32
C GLY A 227 5.71 -7.90 -1.59
N LEU A 228 4.40 -7.64 -1.57
CA LEU A 228 3.65 -7.11 -2.71
C LEU A 228 3.54 -5.59 -2.63
N SER A 229 3.31 -4.95 -3.79
CA SER A 229 2.89 -3.56 -3.79
C SER A 229 1.48 -3.41 -3.20
N TYR A 230 1.20 -2.28 -2.55
CA TYR A 230 -0.13 -2.03 -1.99
C TYR A 230 -1.23 -2.05 -3.07
N ASP A 231 -0.94 -1.53 -4.27
CA ASP A 231 -1.88 -1.57 -5.40
C ASP A 231 -2.25 -3.02 -5.79
N THR A 232 -1.24 -3.92 -5.83
CA THR A 232 -1.46 -5.34 -6.09
C THR A 232 -2.34 -5.97 -5.00
N ALA A 233 -2.06 -5.69 -3.73
CA ALA A 233 -2.87 -6.20 -2.61
C ALA A 233 -4.31 -5.66 -2.64
N VAL A 234 -4.51 -4.38 -2.97
CA VAL A 234 -5.84 -3.77 -3.16
C VAL A 234 -6.61 -4.49 -4.28
N ARG A 235 -5.96 -4.75 -5.41
CA ARG A 235 -6.56 -5.46 -6.55
C ARG A 235 -6.97 -6.89 -6.19
N ILE A 236 -6.13 -7.63 -5.48
CA ILE A 236 -6.44 -8.99 -5.01
C ILE A 236 -7.65 -8.95 -4.06
N ALA A 237 -7.66 -8.03 -3.10
CA ALA A 237 -8.77 -7.87 -2.16
C ALA A 237 -10.09 -7.54 -2.86
N GLU A 238 -10.05 -6.66 -3.87
CA GLU A 238 -11.22 -6.31 -4.68
C GLU A 238 -11.72 -7.49 -5.51
N GLN A 239 -10.83 -8.26 -6.13
CA GLN A 239 -11.20 -9.45 -6.90
C GLN A 239 -11.92 -10.47 -6.02
N ARG A 240 -11.42 -10.72 -4.80
CA ARG A 240 -12.07 -11.60 -3.81
C ARG A 240 -13.41 -11.04 -3.34
N ARG A 241 -13.50 -9.73 -3.08
CA ARG A 241 -14.76 -9.03 -2.76
C ARG A 241 -15.80 -9.25 -3.86
N ALA A 242 -15.43 -8.96 -5.11
CA ALA A 242 -16.32 -9.02 -6.26
C ALA A 242 -16.78 -10.46 -6.55
N LYS A 243 -15.86 -11.43 -6.53
CA LYS A 243 -16.16 -12.86 -6.71
C LYS A 243 -17.14 -13.37 -5.64
N GLY A 244 -16.92 -12.98 -4.38
CA GLY A 244 -17.79 -13.34 -3.25
C GLY A 244 -19.03 -12.47 -3.08
N LYS A 245 -19.20 -11.42 -3.90
CA LYS A 245 -20.25 -10.39 -3.77
C LYS A 245 -20.33 -9.79 -2.35
N TYR A 246 -19.18 -9.61 -1.71
CA TYR A 246 -19.08 -9.11 -0.35
C TYR A 246 -19.21 -7.58 -0.29
N SER A 247 -19.88 -7.07 0.73
CA SER A 247 -19.86 -5.63 1.04
C SER A 247 -18.58 -5.26 1.80
N LEU A 248 -18.20 -3.98 1.79
CA LEU A 248 -17.08 -3.51 2.62
C LEU A 248 -17.34 -3.77 4.12
N ASP A 249 -18.58 -3.65 4.58
CA ASP A 249 -18.94 -3.98 5.96
C ASP A 249 -18.70 -5.47 6.29
N PHE A 250 -19.07 -6.36 5.36
CA PHE A 250 -18.81 -7.79 5.51
C PHE A 250 -17.31 -8.08 5.60
N LEU A 251 -16.50 -7.46 4.73
CA LEU A 251 -15.04 -7.62 4.74
C LEU A 251 -14.41 -7.11 6.04
N ALA A 252 -14.87 -5.97 6.56
CA ALA A 252 -14.37 -5.42 7.82
C ALA A 252 -14.57 -6.38 9.01
N LYS A 253 -15.65 -7.18 8.99
CA LYS A 253 -15.96 -8.20 10.00
C LYS A 253 -15.29 -9.55 9.72
N ASN A 254 -15.00 -9.84 8.46
CA ASN A 254 -14.51 -11.15 7.98
C ASN A 254 -13.23 -10.97 7.16
N SER A 255 -12.19 -10.38 7.77
CA SER A 255 -10.95 -10.03 7.08
C SER A 255 -10.23 -11.23 6.44
N SER A 256 -10.43 -12.44 6.96
CA SER A 256 -9.90 -13.68 6.37
C SER A 256 -10.46 -13.99 4.98
N ARG A 257 -11.61 -13.41 4.61
CA ARG A 257 -12.23 -13.57 3.28
C ARG A 257 -11.68 -12.59 2.22
N MET A 258 -10.84 -11.62 2.62
CA MET A 258 -10.26 -10.65 1.69
C MET A 258 -9.15 -11.23 0.81
N PHE A 259 -8.43 -12.24 1.31
CA PHE A 259 -7.24 -12.75 0.65
C PHE A 259 -7.30 -14.27 0.50
N PRO A 260 -6.60 -14.83 -0.51
CA PRO A 260 -6.41 -16.28 -0.59
C PRO A 260 -5.81 -16.82 0.71
N SER A 261 -6.34 -17.94 1.18
CA SER A 261 -5.58 -18.73 2.14
C SER A 261 -4.33 -19.27 1.42
N PRO A 262 -3.16 -19.35 2.09
CA PRO A 262 -1.93 -19.88 1.48
C PRO A 262 -2.08 -21.27 0.83
N ASN A 263 -3.12 -22.03 1.18
CA ASN A 263 -3.39 -23.37 0.68
C ASN A 263 -4.49 -23.44 -0.39
N GLU A 264 -5.12 -22.31 -0.75
CA GLU A 264 -6.29 -22.31 -1.64
C GLU A 264 -5.91 -22.30 -3.13
N ASP A 265 -4.72 -21.80 -3.48
CA ASP A 265 -4.27 -21.66 -4.87
C ASP A 265 -3.74 -22.98 -5.49
N GLN A 266 -3.73 -24.09 -4.75
CA GLN A 266 -3.29 -25.40 -5.28
C GLN A 266 -4.42 -26.28 -5.83
N TYR A 267 -5.69 -25.85 -5.81
CA TYR A 267 -6.84 -26.72 -6.14
C TYR A 267 -7.91 -26.08 -7.02
N SER A 268 -7.58 -25.10 -7.87
CA SER A 268 -8.54 -24.57 -8.84
C SER A 268 -7.95 -24.60 -10.25
N ASP A 269 -8.15 -25.75 -10.90
CA ASP A 269 -8.06 -25.99 -12.34
C ASP A 269 -9.40 -25.58 -13.00
#